data_AF-A0A7S3APL3-F1
#
_entry.id   AF-A0A7S3APL3-F1
#
_cell.length_a   1.000
_cell.length_b   1.000
_cell.length_c   1.000
_cell.angle_alpha   90.00
_cell.angle_beta   90.00
_cell.angle_gamma   90.00
#
_symmetry.space_group_name_H-M   'P 1'
#
loop_
_entity.id
_entity.type
_entity.pdbx_description
1 polymer ?
#
loop_
_entity_poly.entity_id
_entity_poly.type
_entity_poly.pdbx_seq_one_letter_code
_entity_poly.pdbx_strand_id
1 'polypeptide(L)'
;MPTRRSSSSGGRRSVPRPKSAADIAAALQHADGKSKPEVQQLEYLRHQIEMRVLGCGWTEYQTRWSSSKDSRIGTVAHLHGLLEEIVTDERSRQRFTPGTEKGLPIEPAPPHHQSADLGQLGTPDADAVEITKRTIFSVEDLEAKAEAAIQRRQAAGVADKVERMQPKEAPAFDQALVGKRLEVLWKYFDKDSNKTHMIWSTGTIKRVADGLTDKRSSRAKKVLPAGAVLWAWDADPDFDEQAGEQWLLLLPKKWNPPTHTQVYSWRFLIRVSLAPRMQVLQTPRAKMQGGCVMMVDA
;
A
#
# COMPACT_ATOMS: atom_id res chain seq x y z
N MET A 1 -5.13 -67.89 -0.88
CA MET A 1 -5.24 -67.06 -2.09
C MET A 1 -6.47 -66.17 -1.95
N PRO A 2 -6.36 -64.93 -1.46
CA PRO A 2 -7.50 -64.02 -1.41
C PRO A 2 -7.61 -63.24 -2.72
N THR A 3 -8.80 -63.31 -3.32
CA THR A 3 -9.22 -62.56 -4.51
C THR A 3 -9.31 -61.08 -4.21
N ARG A 4 -8.47 -60.29 -4.91
CA ARG A 4 -8.42 -58.83 -4.81
C ARG A 4 -9.61 -58.25 -5.60
N ARG A 5 -10.63 -57.73 -4.91
CA ARG A 5 -11.65 -56.87 -5.53
C ARG A 5 -10.98 -55.57 -5.97
N SER A 6 -10.91 -55.34 -7.28
CA SER A 6 -10.54 -54.06 -7.88
C SER A 6 -11.70 -53.08 -7.74
N SER A 7 -11.59 -52.18 -6.76
CA SER A 7 -12.39 -50.97 -6.67
C SER A 7 -12.06 -50.06 -7.86
N SER A 8 -12.97 -49.93 -8.83
CA SER A 8 -12.88 -48.94 -9.90
C SER A 8 -13.08 -47.54 -9.30
N SER A 9 -12.00 -46.81 -9.09
CA SER A 9 -12.06 -45.37 -8.84
C SER A 9 -12.55 -44.70 -10.13
N GLY A 10 -13.77 -44.19 -10.10
CA GLY A 10 -14.31 -43.33 -11.15
C GLY A 10 -13.51 -42.04 -11.23
N GLY A 11 -12.45 -42.04 -12.03
CA GLY A 11 -11.73 -40.82 -12.38
C GLY A 11 -12.68 -39.89 -13.12
N ARG A 12 -13.03 -38.75 -12.51
CA ARG A 12 -13.66 -37.63 -13.23
C ARG A 12 -12.70 -37.26 -14.36
N ARG A 13 -13.07 -37.54 -15.62
CA ARG A 13 -12.32 -37.08 -16.78
C ARG A 13 -12.24 -35.55 -16.68
N SER A 14 -11.03 -35.02 -16.57
CA SER A 14 -10.81 -33.59 -16.64
C SER A 14 -11.32 -33.11 -18.00
N VAL A 15 -12.25 -32.15 -17.97
CA VAL A 15 -12.74 -31.53 -19.19
C VAL A 15 -11.58 -30.74 -19.80
N PRO A 16 -11.16 -31.02 -21.04
CA PRO A 16 -10.02 -30.35 -21.64
C PRO A 16 -10.28 -28.85 -21.77
N ARG A 17 -9.32 -28.05 -21.31
CA ARG A 17 -9.36 -26.59 -21.37
C ARG A 17 -9.18 -26.14 -22.82
N PRO A 18 -10.13 -25.40 -23.42
CA PRO A 18 -10.00 -24.91 -24.78
C PRO A 18 -8.95 -23.80 -24.81
N LYS A 19 -8.05 -23.83 -25.79
CA LYS A 19 -7.01 -22.82 -25.97
C LYS A 19 -7.29 -21.93 -27.16
N SER A 20 -8.27 -22.25 -28.01
CA SER A 20 -8.58 -21.54 -29.26
C SER A 20 -10.09 -21.56 -29.55
N ALA A 21 -10.57 -20.67 -30.43
CA ALA A 21 -11.95 -20.70 -30.91
C ALA A 21 -12.32 -22.04 -31.57
N ALA A 22 -11.38 -22.65 -32.30
CA ALA A 22 -11.57 -23.98 -32.87
C ALA A 22 -11.71 -25.07 -31.79
N ASP A 23 -10.98 -24.95 -30.69
CA ASP A 23 -11.09 -25.88 -29.55
C ASP A 23 -12.43 -25.75 -28.85
N ILE A 24 -12.97 -24.53 -28.76
CA ILE A 24 -14.31 -24.28 -28.21
C ILE A 24 -15.35 -24.96 -29.11
N ALA A 25 -15.31 -24.72 -30.42
CA ALA A 25 -16.24 -25.32 -31.37
C ALA A 25 -16.18 -26.86 -31.35
N ALA A 26 -14.97 -27.44 -31.29
CA ALA A 26 -14.76 -28.88 -31.16
C ALA A 26 -15.32 -29.42 -29.84
N ALA A 27 -15.18 -28.69 -28.73
CA ALA A 27 -15.71 -29.10 -27.44
C ALA A 27 -17.25 -29.05 -27.36
N LEU A 28 -17.91 -28.25 -28.19
CA LEU A 28 -19.37 -28.21 -28.30
C LEU A 28 -19.95 -29.32 -29.20
N GLN A 29 -19.09 -30.09 -29.87
CA GLN A 29 -19.48 -31.20 -30.73
C GLN A 29 -19.19 -32.55 -30.07
N HIS A 30 -19.99 -33.55 -30.43
CA HIS A 30 -19.71 -34.96 -30.18
C HIS A 30 -18.61 -35.46 -31.14
N ALA A 31 -18.04 -36.63 -30.85
CA ALA A 31 -17.00 -37.24 -31.67
C ALA A 31 -17.47 -37.59 -33.10
N ASP A 32 -18.78 -37.65 -33.33
CA ASP A 32 -19.42 -37.87 -34.63
C ASP A 32 -19.69 -36.56 -35.40
N GLY A 33 -19.22 -35.42 -34.89
CA GLY A 33 -19.37 -34.10 -35.51
C GLY A 33 -20.72 -33.43 -35.28
N LYS A 34 -21.66 -34.07 -34.57
CA LYS A 34 -22.95 -33.46 -34.22
C LYS A 34 -22.80 -32.52 -33.03
N SER A 35 -23.57 -31.42 -33.06
CA SER A 35 -23.63 -30.51 -31.91
C SER A 35 -24.22 -31.21 -30.69
N LYS A 36 -23.62 -30.97 -29.51
CA LYS A 36 -24.15 -31.48 -28.24
C LYS A 36 -25.52 -30.86 -27.93
N PRO A 37 -26.33 -31.48 -27.06
CA PRO A 37 -27.53 -30.84 -26.54
C PRO A 37 -27.23 -29.44 -25.96
N GLU A 38 -28.11 -28.48 -26.19
CA GLU A 38 -27.92 -27.08 -25.79
C GLU A 38 -27.58 -26.94 -24.29
N VAL A 39 -28.24 -27.74 -23.44
CA VAL A 39 -27.97 -27.78 -21.99
C VAL A 39 -26.51 -28.14 -21.70
N GLN A 40 -25.97 -29.15 -22.38
CA GLN A 40 -24.57 -29.57 -22.19
C GLN A 40 -23.58 -28.52 -22.72
N GLN A 41 -23.94 -27.82 -23.80
CA GLN A 41 -23.14 -26.72 -24.32
C GLN A 41 -23.08 -25.56 -23.31
N LEU A 42 -24.23 -25.17 -22.75
CA LEU A 42 -24.32 -24.12 -21.74
C LEU A 42 -23.57 -24.49 -20.47
N GLU A 43 -23.70 -25.72 -19.97
CA GLU A 43 -22.94 -26.20 -18.80
C GLU A 43 -21.43 -26.13 -19.04
N TYR A 44 -20.97 -26.58 -20.21
CA TYR A 44 -19.55 -26.50 -20.58
C TYR A 44 -19.07 -25.05 -20.64
N LEU A 45 -19.79 -24.16 -21.33
CA LEU A 45 -19.41 -22.76 -21.50
C LEU A 45 -19.39 -22.04 -20.15
N ARG A 46 -20.41 -22.22 -19.31
CA ARG A 46 -20.47 -21.66 -17.95
C ARG A 46 -19.28 -22.10 -17.12
N HIS A 47 -19.00 -23.40 -17.09
CA HIS A 47 -17.87 -23.94 -16.34
C HIS A 47 -16.52 -23.39 -16.81
N GLN A 48 -16.31 -23.27 -18.14
CA GLN A 48 -15.07 -22.73 -18.69
C GLN A 48 -14.88 -21.24 -18.42
N ILE A 49 -15.96 -20.47 -18.39
CA ILE A 49 -15.97 -19.04 -18.05
C ILE A 49 -15.70 -18.88 -16.55
N GLU A 50 -16.44 -19.59 -15.69
CA GLU A 50 -16.27 -19.53 -14.22
C GLU A 50 -14.84 -19.88 -13.80
N MET A 51 -14.26 -20.95 -14.36
CA MET A 51 -12.90 -21.36 -14.03
C MET A 51 -11.85 -20.29 -14.37
N ARG A 52 -12.09 -19.45 -15.39
CA ARG A 52 -11.17 -18.36 -15.76
C ARG A 52 -11.47 -17.07 -15.02
N VAL A 53 -12.74 -16.69 -14.90
CA VAL A 53 -13.17 -15.49 -14.17
C VAL A 53 -12.80 -15.58 -12.70
N LEU A 54 -13.11 -16.70 -12.05
CA LEU A 54 -12.79 -16.93 -10.64
C LEU A 54 -11.32 -17.30 -10.46
N GLY A 55 -10.80 -18.21 -11.30
CA GLY A 55 -9.42 -18.67 -11.19
C GLY A 55 -8.40 -17.55 -11.44
N CYS A 56 -8.64 -16.69 -12.44
CA CYS A 56 -7.74 -15.59 -12.77
C CYS A 56 -8.16 -14.24 -12.13
N GLY A 57 -9.29 -14.18 -11.44
CA GLY A 57 -9.79 -12.96 -10.80
C GLY A 57 -10.24 -11.86 -11.78
N TRP A 58 -10.69 -12.23 -12.99
CA TRP A 58 -11.05 -11.27 -14.05
C TRP A 58 -12.51 -10.82 -13.92
N THR A 59 -12.74 -9.83 -13.06
CA THR A 59 -14.06 -9.25 -12.80
C THR A 59 -14.70 -8.63 -14.05
N GLU A 60 -13.90 -8.20 -15.03
CA GLU A 60 -14.36 -7.60 -16.28
C GLU A 60 -15.18 -8.55 -17.15
N TYR A 61 -14.99 -9.88 -17.01
CA TYR A 61 -15.74 -10.89 -17.75
C TYR A 61 -16.89 -11.51 -16.94
N GLN A 62 -17.24 -10.90 -15.80
CA GLN A 62 -18.37 -11.36 -15.00
C GLN A 62 -19.68 -11.13 -15.77
N THR A 63 -20.40 -12.21 -16.07
CA THR A 63 -21.63 -12.16 -16.87
C THR A 63 -22.84 -12.70 -16.13
N ARG A 64 -24.03 -12.33 -16.61
CA ARG A 64 -25.30 -12.91 -16.15
C ARG A 64 -25.57 -14.20 -16.91
N TRP A 65 -25.95 -15.26 -16.18
CA TRP A 65 -26.21 -16.58 -16.76
C TRP A 65 -27.55 -16.69 -17.49
N SER A 66 -28.46 -15.76 -17.22
CA SER A 66 -29.75 -15.58 -17.87
C SER A 66 -30.26 -14.17 -17.58
N SER A 67 -31.22 -13.70 -18.38
CA SER A 67 -31.92 -12.43 -18.14
C SER A 67 -33.38 -12.56 -18.54
N SER A 68 -34.29 -12.14 -17.66
CA SER A 68 -35.71 -12.02 -18.00
C SER A 68 -36.00 -10.81 -18.89
N LYS A 69 -35.08 -9.85 -18.96
CA LYS A 69 -35.24 -8.59 -19.71
C LYS A 69 -34.57 -8.60 -21.09
N ASP A 70 -33.61 -9.50 -21.33
CA ASP A 70 -32.93 -9.64 -22.63
C ASP A 70 -32.73 -11.13 -22.93
N SER A 71 -33.44 -11.61 -23.95
CA SER A 71 -33.41 -13.02 -24.38
C SER A 71 -32.08 -13.46 -24.97
N ARG A 72 -31.18 -12.53 -25.29
CA ARG A 72 -29.85 -12.85 -25.85
C ARG A 72 -28.85 -13.25 -24.77
N ILE A 73 -29.06 -12.80 -23.54
CA ILE A 73 -28.16 -13.06 -22.41
C ILE A 73 -28.33 -14.48 -21.91
N GLY A 74 -27.21 -15.20 -21.80
CA GLY A 74 -27.18 -16.59 -21.35
C GLY A 74 -27.45 -17.63 -22.44
N THR A 75 -27.54 -17.21 -23.71
CA THR A 75 -27.61 -18.12 -24.86
C THR A 75 -26.25 -18.72 -25.19
N VAL A 76 -26.23 -19.83 -25.94
CA VAL A 76 -24.98 -20.47 -26.40
C VAL A 76 -24.13 -19.48 -27.20
N ALA A 77 -24.73 -18.71 -28.11
CA ALA A 77 -24.01 -17.74 -28.93
C ALA A 77 -23.35 -16.64 -28.08
N HIS A 78 -24.07 -16.12 -27.07
CA HIS A 78 -23.54 -15.12 -26.16
C HIS A 78 -22.36 -15.66 -25.32
N LEU A 79 -22.53 -16.83 -24.70
CA LEU A 79 -21.47 -17.42 -23.87
C LEU A 79 -20.28 -17.90 -24.71
N HIS A 80 -20.51 -18.32 -25.95
CA HIS A 80 -19.45 -18.66 -26.90
C HIS A 80 -18.58 -17.44 -27.21
N GLY A 81 -19.20 -16.31 -27.59
CA GLY A 81 -18.48 -15.07 -27.88
C GLY A 81 -17.69 -14.55 -26.67
N LEU A 82 -18.29 -14.62 -25.47
CA LEU A 82 -17.60 -14.26 -24.24
C LEU A 82 -16.39 -15.16 -23.95
N LEU A 83 -16.53 -16.48 -24.13
CA LEU A 83 -15.40 -17.40 -23.92
C LEU A 83 -14.27 -17.17 -24.95
N GLU A 84 -14.62 -16.81 -26.19
CA GLU A 84 -13.65 -16.48 -27.23
C GLU A 84 -12.84 -15.22 -26.89
N GLU A 85 -13.51 -14.19 -26.36
CA GLU A 85 -12.87 -12.97 -25.86
C GLU A 85 -11.89 -13.28 -24.72
N ILE A 86 -12.37 -14.04 -23.72
CA ILE A 86 -11.55 -14.48 -22.58
C ILE A 86 -10.32 -15.27 -23.04
N VAL A 87 -10.47 -16.21 -23.98
CA VAL A 87 -9.34 -17.02 -24.49
C VAL A 87 -8.34 -16.16 -25.27
N THR A 88 -8.82 -15.15 -25.98
CA THR A 88 -7.97 -14.20 -26.71
C THR A 88 -7.15 -13.35 -25.76
N ASP A 89 -7.78 -12.81 -24.71
CA ASP A 89 -7.09 -12.03 -23.69
C ASP A 89 -6.13 -12.90 -22.86
N GLU A 90 -6.52 -14.13 -22.53
CA GLU A 90 -5.63 -15.10 -21.87
C GLU A 90 -4.34 -15.31 -22.66
N ARG A 91 -4.44 -15.51 -23.97
CA ARG A 91 -3.27 -15.62 -24.86
C ARG A 91 -2.45 -14.34 -24.93
N SER A 92 -3.10 -13.19 -24.85
CA SER A 92 -2.43 -11.88 -24.81
C SER A 92 -1.55 -11.78 -23.56
N ARG A 93 -2.11 -12.15 -22.40
CA ARG A 93 -1.47 -12.08 -21.08
C ARG A 93 -0.40 -13.14 -20.87
N GLN A 94 -0.50 -14.30 -21.53
CA GLN A 94 0.53 -15.35 -21.54
C GLN A 94 1.89 -14.87 -22.07
N ARG A 95 1.93 -13.79 -22.86
CA ARG A 95 3.18 -13.24 -23.41
C ARG A 95 4.01 -12.48 -22.37
N PHE A 96 3.40 -12.09 -21.26
CA PHE A 96 4.06 -11.33 -20.20
C PHE A 96 4.46 -12.25 -19.04
N THR A 97 5.43 -11.79 -18.24
CA THR A 97 5.91 -12.54 -17.07
C THR A 97 4.76 -12.82 -16.09
N PRO A 98 4.55 -14.08 -15.67
CA PRO A 98 3.52 -14.42 -14.69
C PRO A 98 3.66 -13.62 -13.38
N GLY A 99 2.54 -13.27 -12.75
CA GLY A 99 2.51 -12.52 -11.48
C GLY A 99 2.75 -11.02 -11.62
N THR A 100 2.90 -10.51 -12.85
CA THR A 100 2.92 -9.07 -13.14
C THR A 100 1.51 -8.56 -13.47
N GLU A 101 1.27 -7.25 -13.38
CA GLU A 101 -0.04 -6.64 -13.70
C GLU A 101 -0.56 -6.98 -15.10
N LYS A 102 0.33 -7.25 -16.05
CA LYS A 102 0.00 -7.59 -17.44
C LYS A 102 0.04 -9.10 -17.74
N GLY A 103 0.61 -9.88 -16.83
CA GLY A 103 0.78 -11.32 -16.98
C GLY A 103 -0.37 -12.12 -16.38
N LEU A 104 -0.34 -13.43 -16.59
CA LEU A 104 -1.26 -14.33 -15.89
C LEU A 104 -0.93 -14.41 -14.38
N PRO A 105 -1.94 -14.54 -13.52
CA PRO A 105 -1.71 -14.79 -12.10
C PRO A 105 -1.05 -16.16 -11.88
N ILE A 106 -0.12 -16.22 -10.92
CA ILE A 106 0.63 -17.45 -10.55
C ILE A 106 -0.22 -18.33 -9.63
N GLU A 107 -0.99 -17.69 -8.76
CA GLU A 107 -1.89 -18.34 -7.81
C GLU A 107 -3.34 -17.94 -8.13
N PRO A 108 -4.30 -18.84 -7.91
CA PRO A 108 -5.71 -18.49 -8.10
C PRO A 108 -6.09 -17.33 -7.18
N ALA A 109 -7.01 -16.48 -7.64
CA ALA A 109 -7.54 -15.40 -6.80
C ALA A 109 -8.07 -16.01 -5.48
N PRO A 110 -7.71 -15.46 -4.31
CA PRO A 110 -8.24 -15.92 -3.04
C PRO A 110 -9.78 -15.92 -3.08
N PRO A 111 -10.47 -16.93 -2.53
CA PRO A 111 -11.92 -16.94 -2.51
C PRO A 111 -12.42 -15.72 -1.73
N HIS A 112 -12.93 -14.74 -2.45
CA HIS A 112 -13.60 -13.59 -1.85
C HIS A 112 -14.99 -14.06 -1.41
N HIS A 113 -15.11 -14.47 -0.15
CA HIS A 113 -16.42 -14.64 0.48
C HIS A 113 -17.07 -13.25 0.61
N GLN A 114 -17.92 -12.91 -0.35
CA GLN A 114 -18.91 -11.86 -0.21
C GLN A 114 -20.21 -12.55 0.19
N SER A 115 -20.43 -12.74 1.50
CA SER A 115 -21.79 -12.98 1.97
C SER A 115 -22.58 -11.73 1.63
N ALA A 116 -23.56 -11.85 0.73
CA ALA A 116 -24.61 -10.85 0.67
C ALA A 116 -25.21 -10.76 2.09
N ASP A 117 -25.41 -9.53 2.57
CA ASP A 117 -26.12 -9.28 3.82
C ASP A 117 -27.59 -9.66 3.59
N LEU A 118 -27.86 -10.96 3.69
CA LEU A 118 -29.19 -11.51 3.72
C LEU A 118 -29.71 -11.12 5.10
N GLY A 119 -30.37 -9.95 5.15
CA GLY A 119 -31.00 -9.46 6.37
C GLY A 119 -31.64 -10.60 7.13
N GLN A 120 -31.35 -10.67 8.43
CA GLN A 120 -31.60 -11.85 9.25
C GLN A 120 -33.09 -12.25 9.23
N LEU A 121 -33.41 -13.28 8.43
CA LEU A 121 -34.75 -13.86 8.36
C LEU A 121 -34.88 -14.94 9.44
N GLY A 122 -35.29 -14.51 10.64
CA GLY A 122 -35.59 -15.39 11.78
C GLY A 122 -34.53 -15.42 12.88
N THR A 123 -34.74 -16.29 13.87
CA THR A 123 -33.77 -16.53 14.95
C THR A 123 -32.57 -17.30 14.38
N PRO A 124 -31.32 -16.85 14.59
CA PRO A 124 -30.17 -17.45 13.95
C PRO A 124 -29.92 -18.82 14.57
N ASP A 125 -29.62 -19.81 13.72
CA ASP A 125 -29.31 -21.17 14.14
C ASP A 125 -28.07 -21.19 15.05
N ALA A 126 -28.03 -22.11 16.01
CA ALA A 126 -26.97 -22.17 17.03
C ALA A 126 -25.57 -22.34 16.39
N ASP A 127 -25.50 -23.08 15.28
CA ASP A 127 -24.27 -23.31 14.51
C ASP A 127 -23.81 -22.03 13.79
N ALA A 128 -24.74 -21.22 13.27
CA ALA A 128 -24.41 -19.94 12.66
C ALA A 128 -23.84 -18.96 13.69
N VAL A 129 -24.42 -18.94 14.88
CA VAL A 129 -23.92 -18.18 16.03
C VAL A 129 -22.52 -18.67 16.44
N GLU A 130 -22.29 -19.99 16.45
CA GLU A 130 -20.98 -20.57 16.78
C GLU A 130 -19.91 -20.23 15.72
N ILE A 131 -20.26 -20.22 14.43
CA ILE A 131 -19.35 -19.83 13.34
C ILE A 131 -19.00 -18.34 13.42
N THR A 132 -19.96 -17.45 13.69
CA THR A 132 -19.66 -16.03 13.94
C THR A 132 -18.81 -15.83 15.19
N LYS A 133 -18.95 -16.66 16.23
CA LYS A 133 -18.07 -16.63 17.41
C LYS A 133 -16.67 -17.19 17.10
N ARG A 134 -16.51 -17.98 16.04
CA ARG A 134 -15.24 -18.55 15.57
C ARG A 134 -14.48 -17.65 14.59
N THR A 135 -14.99 -16.46 14.22
CA THR A 135 -14.14 -15.48 13.53
C THR A 135 -13.00 -15.10 14.46
N ILE A 136 -11.79 -15.52 14.09
CA ILE A 136 -10.59 -15.58 14.94
C ILE A 136 -10.20 -14.19 15.49
N PHE A 137 -10.73 -13.11 14.90
CA PHE A 137 -10.52 -11.75 15.38
C PHE A 137 -11.81 -10.95 15.27
N SER A 138 -12.21 -10.33 16.38
CA SER A 138 -13.15 -9.21 16.32
C SER A 138 -12.48 -8.05 15.59
N VAL A 139 -13.26 -7.15 14.97
CA VAL A 139 -12.73 -5.95 14.30
C VAL A 139 -11.91 -5.12 15.29
N GLU A 140 -12.38 -5.01 16.52
CA GLU A 140 -11.69 -4.32 17.62
C GLU A 140 -10.33 -4.95 17.93
N ASP A 141 -10.23 -6.29 17.96
CA ASP A 141 -8.95 -6.99 18.16
C ASP A 141 -7.98 -6.78 16.99
N LEU A 142 -8.49 -6.68 15.76
CA LEU A 142 -7.67 -6.40 14.58
C LEU A 142 -7.15 -4.97 14.59
N GLU A 143 -8.00 -4.00 14.95
CA GLU A 143 -7.62 -2.60 15.08
C GLU A 143 -6.56 -2.43 16.17
N ALA A 144 -6.76 -3.02 17.35
CA ALA A 144 -5.78 -2.99 18.43
C ALA A 144 -4.43 -3.61 18.03
N LYS A 145 -4.45 -4.75 17.32
CA LYS A 145 -3.22 -5.40 16.82
C LYS A 145 -2.54 -4.59 15.71
N ALA A 146 -3.32 -3.97 14.82
CA ALA A 146 -2.80 -3.10 13.77
C ALA A 146 -2.16 -1.84 14.37
N GLU A 147 -2.79 -1.24 15.36
CA GLU A 147 -2.28 -0.05 16.05
C GLU A 147 -0.99 -0.38 16.84
N ALA A 148 -0.96 -1.51 17.55
CA ALA A 148 0.25 -2.01 18.19
C ALA A 148 1.38 -2.29 17.17
N ALA A 149 1.05 -2.82 15.99
CA ALA A 149 2.03 -3.03 14.92
C ALA A 149 2.55 -1.71 14.34
N ILE A 150 1.69 -0.70 14.19
CA ILE A 150 2.06 0.66 13.76
C ILE A 150 3.00 1.29 14.80
N GLN A 151 2.69 1.20 16.09
CA GLN A 151 3.53 1.71 17.17
C GLN A 151 4.91 1.03 17.20
N ARG A 152 4.97 -0.30 17.04
CA ARG A 152 6.25 -1.03 16.92
C ARG A 152 7.08 -0.55 15.74
N ARG A 153 6.46 -0.31 14.58
CA ARG A 153 7.15 0.19 13.39
C ARG A 153 7.62 1.64 13.55
N GLN A 154 6.86 2.48 14.25
CA GLN A 154 7.27 3.84 14.62
C GLN A 154 8.45 3.82 15.60
N ALA A 155 8.39 2.99 16.64
CA ALA A 155 9.49 2.82 17.60
C ALA A 155 10.76 2.27 16.95
N ALA A 156 10.62 1.38 15.97
CA ALA A 156 11.73 0.88 15.15
C ALA A 156 12.22 1.88 14.09
N GLY A 157 11.59 3.07 13.96
CA GLY A 157 11.93 4.08 12.95
C GLY A 157 11.59 3.68 11.50
N VAL A 158 10.83 2.60 11.31
CA VAL A 158 10.44 2.05 9.99
C VAL A 158 9.24 2.78 9.39
N ALA A 159 8.38 3.37 10.23
CA ALA A 159 7.20 4.11 9.78
C ALA A 159 7.14 5.49 10.45
N ASP A 160 6.96 6.54 9.66
CA ASP A 160 6.75 7.89 10.17
C ASP A 160 5.26 8.28 10.06
N LYS A 161 4.61 8.53 11.21
CA LYS A 161 3.20 8.94 11.25
C LYS A 161 2.98 10.28 10.53
N VAL A 162 3.98 11.15 10.57
CA VAL A 162 3.92 12.48 9.94
C VAL A 162 3.95 12.33 8.43
N GLU A 163 4.74 11.41 7.88
CA GLU A 163 4.85 11.15 6.44
C GLU A 163 3.50 10.76 5.82
N ARG A 164 2.73 9.86 6.46
CA ARG A 164 1.44 9.39 5.94
C ARG A 164 0.33 10.44 5.92
N MET A 165 0.45 11.45 6.77
CA MET A 165 -0.58 12.48 6.96
C MET A 165 -0.34 13.71 6.07
N GLN A 166 0.79 13.77 5.35
CA GLN A 166 1.07 14.85 4.42
C GLN A 166 0.22 14.74 3.14
N PRO A 167 -0.11 15.87 2.49
CA PRO A 167 -0.60 15.85 1.12
C PRO A 167 0.42 15.15 0.20
N LYS A 168 -0.09 14.43 -0.80
CA LYS A 168 0.74 13.71 -1.78
C LYS A 168 1.55 14.66 -2.65
N GLU A 169 1.00 15.83 -2.94
CA GLU A 169 1.63 16.87 -3.75
C GLU A 169 2.22 17.96 -2.86
N ALA A 170 3.35 18.52 -3.32
CA ALA A 170 3.98 19.63 -2.64
C ALA A 170 3.07 20.87 -2.71
N PRO A 171 2.95 21.64 -1.61
CA PRO A 171 2.21 22.89 -1.64
C PRO A 171 2.87 23.89 -2.60
N ALA A 172 2.07 24.80 -3.15
CA ALA A 172 2.59 25.92 -3.94
C ALA A 172 3.48 26.83 -3.08
N PHE A 173 4.56 27.36 -3.67
CA PHE A 173 5.41 28.36 -3.02
C PHE A 173 4.81 29.76 -3.17
N ASP A 174 3.66 29.97 -2.53
CA ASP A 174 2.93 31.23 -2.52
C ASP A 174 2.93 31.88 -1.12
N GLN A 175 2.30 33.05 -1.00
CA GLN A 175 2.15 33.74 0.29
C GLN A 175 1.35 32.93 1.32
N ALA A 176 0.57 31.92 0.91
CA ALA A 176 -0.17 31.06 1.84
C ALA A 176 0.76 30.08 2.60
N LEU A 177 2.03 29.98 2.20
CA LEU A 177 3.04 29.22 2.91
C LEU A 177 3.65 30.01 4.09
N VAL A 178 3.51 31.34 4.10
CA VAL A 178 3.99 32.20 5.18
C VAL A 178 3.23 31.91 6.48
N GLY A 179 3.96 31.79 7.59
CA GLY A 179 3.42 31.46 8.91
C GLY A 179 3.22 29.97 9.17
N LYS A 180 3.37 29.10 8.16
CA LYS A 180 3.31 27.64 8.36
C LYS A 180 4.62 27.12 8.96
N ARG A 181 4.51 26.10 9.82
CA ARG A 181 5.67 25.38 10.37
C ARG A 181 6.04 24.22 9.46
N LEU A 182 7.33 24.14 9.13
CA LEU A 182 7.93 23.08 8.33
C LEU A 182 8.96 22.33 9.14
N GLU A 183 9.16 21.06 8.76
CA GLU A 183 10.35 20.31 9.08
C GLU A 183 11.23 20.26 7.83
N VAL A 184 12.52 20.58 7.99
CA VAL A 184 13.52 20.49 6.93
C VAL A 184 14.58 19.48 7.37
N LEU A 185 14.87 18.50 6.51
CA LEU A 185 15.91 17.52 6.75
C LEU A 185 17.28 18.18 6.57
N TRP A 186 17.97 18.33 7.70
CA TRP A 186 19.25 19.00 7.81
C TRP A 186 20.38 18.01 8.07
N LYS A 187 21.56 18.33 7.53
CA LYS A 187 22.79 17.60 7.80
C LYS A 187 23.47 18.26 9.00
N TYR A 188 23.22 17.73 10.19
CA TYR A 188 23.79 18.23 11.44
C TYR A 188 25.13 17.57 11.73
N PHE A 189 26.11 18.36 12.15
CA PHE A 189 27.43 17.88 12.54
C PHE A 189 27.53 17.96 14.05
N ASP A 190 27.53 16.80 14.70
CA ASP A 190 27.68 16.70 16.14
C ASP A 190 29.16 16.83 16.51
N LYS A 191 29.49 17.88 17.27
CA LYS A 191 30.86 18.19 17.70
C LYS A 191 31.37 17.21 18.74
N ASP A 192 30.50 16.60 19.54
CA ASP A 192 30.89 15.69 20.62
C ASP A 192 31.21 14.29 20.08
N SER A 193 30.37 13.78 19.16
CA SER A 193 30.59 12.47 18.54
C SER A 193 31.44 12.52 17.26
N ASN A 194 31.74 13.73 16.76
CA ASN A 194 32.44 13.99 15.50
C ASN A 194 31.79 13.28 14.29
N LYS A 195 30.48 13.08 14.34
CA LYS A 195 29.69 12.39 13.32
C LYS A 195 28.64 13.31 12.74
N THR A 196 28.29 13.03 11.49
CA THR A 196 27.19 13.71 10.83
C THR A 196 25.90 12.92 10.96
N HIS A 197 24.85 13.57 11.43
CA HIS A 197 23.51 13.02 11.53
C HIS A 197 22.56 13.77 10.59
N MET A 198 21.63 13.02 9.98
CA MET A 198 20.49 13.64 9.29
C MET A 198 19.37 13.82 10.31
N ILE A 199 18.98 15.06 10.56
CA ILE A 199 17.96 15.41 11.54
C ILE A 199 16.85 16.23 10.88
N TRP A 200 15.62 16.05 11.34
CA TRP A 200 14.53 16.92 10.95
C TRP A 200 14.53 18.15 11.86
N SER A 201 14.85 19.31 11.29
CA SER A 201 14.84 20.58 12.02
C SER A 201 13.53 21.31 11.80
N THR A 202 12.89 21.74 12.89
CA THR A 202 11.62 22.46 12.81
C THR A 202 11.86 23.96 12.64
N GLY A 203 11.00 24.63 11.89
CA GLY A 203 11.02 26.09 11.79
C GLY A 203 9.77 26.64 11.11
N THR A 204 9.66 27.96 11.08
CA THR A 204 8.51 28.69 10.54
C THR A 204 8.93 29.47 9.29
N ILE A 205 8.09 29.47 8.26
CA ILE A 205 8.33 30.31 7.09
C ILE A 205 7.93 31.74 7.42
N LYS A 206 8.88 32.68 7.35
CA LYS A 206 8.62 34.11 7.54
C LYS A 206 8.26 34.83 6.25
N ARG A 207 8.84 34.41 5.12
CA ARG A 207 8.64 35.05 3.81
C ARG A 207 8.81 34.04 2.68
N VAL A 208 8.17 34.32 1.54
CA VAL A 208 8.38 33.62 0.27
C VAL A 208 8.82 34.65 -0.77
N ALA A 209 9.88 34.32 -1.50
CA ALA A 209 10.46 35.20 -2.50
C ALA A 209 9.58 35.29 -3.74
N ASP A 210 9.26 36.52 -4.14
CA ASP A 210 8.46 36.84 -5.33
C ASP A 210 9.26 36.80 -6.64
N GLY A 211 10.60 36.72 -6.55
CA GLY A 211 11.52 36.78 -7.70
C GLY A 211 11.71 38.18 -8.29
N LEU A 212 11.16 39.22 -7.65
CA LEU A 212 11.16 40.61 -8.12
C LEU A 212 11.89 41.54 -7.14
N THR A 213 11.78 41.33 -5.82
CA THR A 213 12.25 42.31 -4.82
C THR A 213 13.21 41.77 -3.76
N ASP A 214 13.40 40.46 -3.64
CA ASP A 214 14.19 39.87 -2.54
C ASP A 214 15.68 39.70 -2.87
N LYS A 215 16.47 40.70 -2.48
CA LYS A 215 17.94 40.61 -2.37
C LYS A 215 18.32 40.26 -0.93
N ARG A 216 19.32 39.38 -0.71
CA ARG A 216 20.11 39.50 0.53
C ARG A 216 21.59 39.14 0.40
N SER A 217 22.36 39.96 1.12
CA SER A 217 23.80 39.96 1.40
C SER A 217 24.69 40.67 0.39
N SER A 218 25.72 41.35 0.92
CA SER A 218 26.77 42.08 0.19
C SER A 218 27.59 41.23 -0.77
N ARG A 219 27.37 39.91 -0.81
CA ARG A 219 28.05 38.95 -1.69
C ARG A 219 27.16 38.33 -2.79
N ALA A 220 25.87 38.62 -2.84
CA ALA A 220 24.95 38.02 -3.82
C ALA A 220 24.64 38.97 -4.99
N LYS A 221 25.28 38.74 -6.14
CA LYS A 221 25.11 39.54 -7.38
C LYS A 221 23.80 39.23 -8.16
N LYS A 222 22.93 38.30 -7.72
CA LYS A 222 21.77 37.79 -8.48
C LYS A 222 20.49 37.71 -7.62
N VAL A 223 19.34 37.92 -8.26
CA VAL A 223 17.99 37.82 -7.65
C VAL A 223 17.68 36.35 -7.32
N LEU A 224 17.02 36.11 -6.18
CA LEU A 224 16.55 34.77 -5.82
C LEU A 224 15.45 34.32 -6.79
N PRO A 225 15.44 33.05 -7.22
CA PRO A 225 14.33 32.55 -8.04
C PRO A 225 13.03 32.58 -7.22
N ALA A 226 11.92 32.88 -7.91
CA ALA A 226 10.59 32.86 -7.32
C ALA A 226 10.32 31.53 -6.62
N GLY A 227 9.80 31.58 -5.40
CA GLY A 227 9.49 30.41 -4.57
C GLY A 227 10.58 29.99 -3.57
N ALA A 228 11.69 30.72 -3.44
CA ALA A 228 12.60 30.55 -2.30
C ALA A 228 11.89 30.95 -0.99
N VAL A 229 12.14 30.24 0.11
CA VAL A 229 11.46 30.49 1.39
C VAL A 229 12.45 30.95 2.46
N LEU A 230 12.10 31.99 3.21
CA LEU A 230 12.84 32.41 4.39
C LEU A 230 12.38 31.56 5.57
N TRP A 231 13.19 30.59 5.93
CA TRP A 231 12.92 29.65 7.01
C TRP A 231 13.63 30.12 8.28
N ALA A 232 12.88 30.21 9.38
CA ALA A 232 13.40 30.62 10.69
C ALA A 232 13.23 29.49 11.69
N TRP A 233 14.31 29.09 12.35
CA TRP A 233 14.28 28.09 13.42
C TRP A 233 14.29 28.77 14.79
N ASP A 234 13.66 28.12 15.75
CA ASP A 234 13.64 28.57 17.14
C ASP A 234 15.00 28.25 17.80
N ALA A 235 15.36 28.99 18.85
CA ALA A 235 16.56 28.67 19.63
C ALA A 235 16.38 27.31 20.31
N ASP A 236 17.45 26.54 20.41
CA ASP A 236 17.49 25.26 21.11
C ASP A 236 18.48 25.35 22.28
N PRO A 237 18.01 25.67 23.50
CA PRO A 237 18.86 25.82 24.67
C PRO A 237 19.53 24.52 25.09
N ASP A 238 18.95 23.36 24.76
CA ASP A 238 19.50 22.05 25.13
C ASP A 238 20.80 21.76 24.34
N PHE A 239 20.99 22.43 23.19
CA PHE A 239 22.14 22.27 22.30
C PHE A 239 22.95 23.57 22.08
N ASP A 240 22.67 24.63 22.86
CA ASP A 240 23.29 25.96 22.74
C ASP A 240 23.19 26.57 21.32
N GLU A 241 22.10 26.26 20.61
CA GLU A 241 21.87 26.75 19.25
C GLU A 241 20.99 28.02 19.28
N GLN A 242 21.49 29.08 18.67
CA GLN A 242 20.77 30.36 18.60
C GLN A 242 19.68 30.31 17.53
N ALA A 243 18.57 31.03 17.77
CA ALA A 243 17.56 31.25 16.75
C ALA A 243 18.18 31.94 15.53
N GLY A 244 17.79 31.49 14.34
CA GLY A 244 18.35 32.01 13.10
C GLY A 244 17.38 31.96 11.95
N GLU A 245 17.78 32.58 10.85
CA GLU A 245 16.99 32.67 9.64
C GLU A 245 17.86 32.36 8.42
N GLN A 246 17.34 31.56 7.50
CA GLN A 246 18.02 31.23 6.28
C GLN A 246 17.05 31.14 5.11
N TRP A 247 17.47 31.69 3.96
CA TRP A 247 16.78 31.47 2.69
C TRP A 247 17.08 30.05 2.19
N LEU A 248 16.01 29.29 1.93
CA LEU A 248 16.08 27.94 1.40
C LEU A 248 15.40 27.85 0.05
N LEU A 249 16.04 27.11 -0.86
CA LEU A 249 15.51 26.73 -2.16
C LEU A 249 14.93 25.32 -2.06
N LEU A 250 13.72 25.22 -1.52
CA LEU A 250 13.02 23.95 -1.40
C LEU A 250 12.52 23.50 -2.77
N LEU A 251 12.66 22.21 -3.07
CA LEU A 251 12.24 21.64 -4.35
C LEU A 251 10.96 20.82 -4.16
N PRO A 252 9.94 20.95 -5.02
CA PRO A 252 8.73 20.11 -4.96
C PRO A 252 9.05 18.61 -5.01
N LYS A 253 10.07 18.22 -5.78
CA LYS A 253 10.53 16.82 -5.89
C LYS A 253 11.08 16.25 -4.57
N LYS A 254 11.46 17.12 -3.62
CA LYS A 254 11.96 16.75 -2.30
C LYS A 254 10.89 16.89 -1.20
N TRP A 255 9.63 17.03 -1.59
CA TRP A 255 8.49 17.01 -0.68
C TRP A 255 8.30 15.59 -0.15
N ASN A 256 8.30 15.44 1.18
CA ASN A 256 8.00 14.23 1.92
C ASN A 256 8.53 12.91 1.29
N PRO A 257 9.87 12.78 1.07
CA PRO A 257 10.42 11.63 0.37
C PRO A 257 10.48 10.39 1.29
N PRO A 258 10.18 9.19 0.78
CA PRO A 258 10.07 7.98 1.60
C PRO A 258 11.41 7.49 2.19
N THR A 259 12.52 7.91 1.62
CA THR A 259 13.86 7.43 1.99
C THR A 259 14.57 8.31 3.03
N HIS A 260 14.04 9.48 3.37
CA HIS A 260 14.60 10.41 4.38
C HIS A 260 16.14 10.60 4.32
N THR A 261 16.74 10.54 3.13
CA THR A 261 18.22 10.57 2.96
C THR A 261 18.74 11.85 2.32
N GLN A 262 17.89 12.66 1.70
CA GLN A 262 18.31 13.80 0.90
C GLN A 262 18.25 15.10 1.71
N VAL A 263 19.38 15.82 1.80
CA VAL A 263 19.43 17.14 2.43
C VAL A 263 18.43 18.10 1.76
N TYR A 264 17.77 18.92 2.56
CA TYR A 264 16.68 19.82 2.17
C TYR A 264 15.41 19.10 1.70
N SER A 265 15.21 17.84 2.10
CA SER A 265 13.88 17.26 2.12
C SER A 265 13.01 18.04 3.09
N TRP A 266 11.73 18.20 2.78
CA TRP A 266 10.86 19.08 3.58
C TRP A 266 9.43 18.57 3.60
N ARG A 267 8.72 18.89 4.67
CA ARG A 267 7.31 18.51 4.93
C ARG A 267 6.67 19.45 5.93
N PHE A 268 5.33 19.44 6.05
CA PHE A 268 4.67 20.21 7.11
C PHE A 268 4.97 19.62 8.48
N LEU A 269 5.14 20.49 9.47
CA LEU A 269 5.01 20.09 10.85
C LEU A 269 3.52 19.87 11.14
N ILE A 270 3.07 18.62 11.10
CA ILE A 270 1.71 18.29 11.51
C ILE A 270 1.71 18.34 13.02
N ARG A 271 1.02 19.33 13.60
CA ARG A 271 0.72 19.35 15.04
C ARG A 271 -0.18 18.16 15.35
N VAL A 272 0.43 17.01 15.60
CA VAL A 272 -0.21 16.01 16.47
C VAL A 272 -0.30 16.73 17.81
N SER A 273 -1.52 17.01 18.29
CA SER A 273 -1.73 17.49 19.65
C SER A 273 -1.20 16.40 20.60
N LEU A 274 0.09 16.50 20.90
CA LEU A 274 0.74 15.74 21.94
C LEU A 274 0.99 16.75 23.04
N ALA A 275 0.39 16.49 24.19
CA ALA A 275 0.90 16.92 25.48
C ALA A 275 2.45 16.87 25.48
N PRO A 276 3.12 17.77 26.23
CA PRO A 276 4.58 17.99 26.15
C PRO A 276 5.29 16.65 26.06
N ARG A 277 5.93 16.42 24.91
CA ARG A 277 6.66 15.19 24.60
C ARG A 277 7.78 15.12 25.62
N MET A 278 7.59 14.31 26.65
CA MET A 278 8.64 13.91 27.56
C MET A 278 9.84 13.51 26.72
N GLN A 279 10.93 14.26 26.91
CA GLN A 279 12.26 13.86 26.54
C GLN A 279 12.44 12.42 27.04
N VAL A 280 12.68 11.48 26.12
CA VAL A 280 13.03 10.13 26.53
C VAL A 280 14.42 10.22 27.15
N LEU A 281 14.41 10.16 28.48
CA LEU A 281 15.48 9.71 29.36
C LEU A 281 16.42 8.74 28.64
N GLN A 282 17.61 9.23 28.28
CA GLN A 282 18.79 8.40 28.32
C GLN A 282 19.35 8.48 29.74
N THR A 283 19.19 7.39 30.48
CA THR A 283 19.77 7.18 31.80
C THR A 283 21.27 7.44 31.73
N PRO A 284 21.86 8.30 32.58
CA PRO A 284 23.31 8.41 32.63
C PRO A 284 23.87 7.08 33.12
N ARG A 285 24.66 6.44 32.25
CA ARG A 285 25.46 5.27 32.59
C ARG A 285 26.39 5.69 33.73
N ALA A 286 26.14 5.17 34.92
CA ALA A 286 26.94 5.40 36.10
C ALA A 286 28.43 5.21 35.77
N LYS A 287 29.22 6.27 35.93
CA LYS A 287 30.68 6.15 36.01
C LYS A 287 30.98 5.36 37.29
N MET A 288 31.32 4.09 37.14
CA MET A 288 32.06 3.37 38.16
C MET A 288 33.37 4.12 38.40
N GLN A 289 33.44 4.83 39.52
CA GLN A 289 34.71 5.27 40.10
C GLN A 289 35.42 4.02 40.67
N GLY A 290 36.33 3.46 39.88
CA GLY A 290 37.41 2.62 40.40
C GLY A 290 38.54 3.54 40.84
N GLY A 291 38.88 3.46 42.13
CA GLY A 291 39.75 4.40 42.82
C GLY A 291 41.20 4.46 42.33
N CYS A 292 41.84 5.57 42.66
CA CYS A 292 43.27 5.62 42.92
C CYS A 292 43.47 6.35 44.24
N VAL A 293 43.96 5.61 45.21
CA VAL A 293 44.40 6.03 46.54
C VAL A 293 45.67 6.87 46.37
N MET A 294 45.69 8.10 46.87
CA MET A 294 46.90 8.72 47.40
C MET A 294 46.49 9.69 48.51
N MET A 295 46.63 9.23 49.75
CA MET A 295 46.67 10.07 50.95
C MET A 295 47.87 9.56 51.74
N VAL A 296 48.95 10.36 51.79
CA VAL A 296 49.91 10.35 52.90
C VAL A 296 50.37 11.79 53.09
N ASP A 297 49.71 12.41 54.07
CA ASP A 297 50.16 13.31 55.12
C ASP A 297 51.45 14.16 55.01
N ALA A 298 51.28 15.37 55.56
CA ALA A 298 52.24 16.28 56.21
C ALA A 298 53.20 17.10 55.34
#